data_AF-A0AB33UD75-F1
#
_entry.id   AF-A0AB33UD75-F1
#
_cell.length_a   1.000
_cell.length_b   1.000
_cell.length_c   1.000
_cell.angle_alpha   90.00
_cell.angle_beta   90.00
_cell.angle_gamma   90.00
#
_symmetry.space_group_name_H-M   'P 1'
#
loop_
_entity.id
_entity.type
_entity.pdbx_description
1 polymer ?
#
loop_
_entity_poly.entity_id
_entity_poly.type
_entity_poly.pdbx_seq_one_letter_code
_entity_poly.pdbx_strand_id
1 'polypeptide(L)'
;MFLIGGKRIKEDELDYIRHLYQYPENSTVKSVTGHLGLSRRAYYYRKNKAGITKKHIRGWSDEEIAFIKKTCITLTIQEQADVLGRTVSAVKNKRFEIGAVRYHPKSRFEEVKKLASVGMTKREISKTIGISISGVDWYLYHYGIDYVKCDGSHVWRDDMKTLFGGNR
;
A
#
# COMPACT_ATOMS: atom_id res chain seq x y z
N MET A 1 -19.48 26.98 -36.83
CA MET A 1 -19.80 25.53 -36.95
C MET A 1 -18.83 24.96 -37.97
N PHE A 2 -17.96 24.02 -37.61
CA PHE A 2 -17.00 23.44 -38.56
C PHE A 2 -16.98 21.91 -38.46
N LEU A 3 -17.12 21.26 -39.61
CA LEU A 3 -17.09 19.81 -39.82
C LEU A 3 -15.82 19.43 -40.58
N ILE A 4 -14.98 18.58 -39.98
CA ILE A 4 -13.98 17.76 -40.69
C ILE A 4 -13.88 16.42 -39.97
N GLY A 5 -14.25 15.33 -40.65
CA GLY A 5 -13.70 13.97 -40.55
C GLY A 5 -13.50 13.26 -39.20
N GLY A 6 -13.96 13.78 -38.07
CA GLY A 6 -13.73 13.21 -36.75
C GLY A 6 -15.01 13.22 -35.93
N LYS A 7 -15.44 12.03 -35.49
CA LYS A 7 -16.54 11.81 -34.54
C LYS A 7 -16.47 12.91 -33.46
N ARG A 8 -17.51 13.76 -33.39
CA ARG A 8 -17.61 14.90 -32.47
C ARG A 8 -17.21 14.44 -31.08
N ILE A 9 -16.33 15.18 -30.40
CA ILE A 9 -16.09 14.96 -28.98
C ILE A 9 -17.43 15.23 -28.31
N LYS A 10 -18.08 14.19 -27.80
CA LYS A 10 -19.32 14.36 -27.07
C LYS A 10 -18.97 14.62 -25.59
N GLU A 11 -19.72 15.50 -24.94
CA GLU A 11 -19.43 15.93 -23.56
C GLU A 11 -19.48 14.74 -22.57
N ASP A 12 -20.33 13.75 -22.85
CA ASP A 12 -20.43 12.47 -22.12
C ASP A 12 -19.12 11.66 -22.13
N GLU A 13 -18.40 11.64 -23.26
CA GLU A 13 -17.09 10.98 -23.38
C GLU A 13 -16.03 11.68 -22.51
N LEU A 14 -16.10 13.02 -22.42
CA LEU A 14 -15.19 13.79 -21.56
C LEU A 14 -15.53 13.63 -20.09
N ASP A 15 -16.81 13.59 -19.72
CA ASP A 15 -17.25 13.35 -18.36
C ASP A 15 -16.90 11.96 -17.87
N TYR A 16 -17.03 10.95 -18.73
CA TYR A 16 -16.53 9.61 -18.44
C TYR A 16 -15.01 9.62 -18.21
N ILE A 17 -14.22 10.28 -19.09
CA ILE A 17 -12.77 10.40 -18.90
C ILE A 17 -12.43 11.14 -17.59
N ARG A 18 -13.16 12.21 -17.24
CA ARG A 18 -12.98 12.96 -15.98
C ARG A 18 -13.26 12.08 -14.76
N HIS A 19 -14.37 11.35 -14.76
CA HIS A 19 -14.77 10.44 -13.68
C HIS A 19 -13.70 9.36 -13.42
N LEU A 20 -13.14 8.78 -14.48
CA LEU A 20 -12.12 7.74 -14.37
C LEU A 20 -10.80 8.25 -13.78
N TYR A 21 -10.43 9.51 -14.05
CA TYR A 21 -9.27 10.14 -13.43
C TYR A 21 -9.49 10.46 -11.94
N GLN A 22 -10.74 10.61 -11.52
CA GLN A 22 -11.10 10.80 -10.11
C GLN A 22 -11.08 9.48 -9.32
N TYR A 23 -11.37 8.34 -9.98
CA TYR A 23 -11.40 7.00 -9.39
C TYR A 23 -10.56 5.99 -10.22
N PRO A 24 -9.22 6.03 -10.11
CA PRO A 24 -8.33 5.29 -11.00
C PRO A 24 -8.25 3.78 -10.73
N GLU A 25 -8.89 3.27 -9.68
CA GLU A 25 -8.74 1.87 -9.25
C GLU A 25 -9.23 0.84 -10.28
N ASN A 26 -10.14 1.21 -11.19
CA ASN A 26 -10.76 0.26 -12.12
C ASN A 26 -10.65 0.64 -13.60
N SER A 27 -9.85 1.64 -13.96
CA SER A 27 -9.91 2.27 -15.28
C SER A 27 -8.56 2.36 -15.99
N THR A 28 -8.04 1.21 -16.43
CA THR A 28 -6.90 1.18 -17.35
C THR A 28 -7.27 1.88 -18.65
N VAL A 29 -6.37 2.68 -19.24
CA VAL A 29 -6.56 3.35 -20.55
C VAL A 29 -7.15 2.40 -21.60
N LYS A 30 -6.73 1.12 -21.60
CA LYS A 30 -7.27 0.06 -22.47
C LYS A 30 -8.78 -0.14 -22.30
N SER A 31 -9.27 -0.23 -21.06
CA SER A 31 -10.70 -0.38 -20.73
C SER A 31 -11.49 0.82 -21.25
N VAL A 32 -11.00 2.02 -20.98
CA VAL A 32 -11.61 3.29 -21.41
C VAL A 32 -11.69 3.38 -22.92
N THR A 33 -10.60 3.07 -23.62
CA THR A 33 -10.56 3.07 -25.08
C THR A 33 -11.48 2.02 -25.69
N GLY A 34 -11.64 0.86 -25.05
CA GLY A 34 -12.57 -0.17 -25.46
C GLY A 34 -14.02 0.25 -25.29
N HIS A 35 -14.36 0.84 -24.14
CA HIS A 35 -15.70 1.33 -23.84
C HIS A 35 -16.14 2.47 -24.77
N LEU A 36 -15.25 3.43 -25.04
CA LEU A 36 -15.54 4.58 -25.91
C LEU A 36 -15.35 4.28 -27.41
N GLY A 37 -14.82 3.10 -27.76
CA GLY A 37 -14.45 2.77 -29.15
C GLY A 37 -13.41 3.73 -29.73
N LEU A 38 -12.46 4.20 -28.90
CA LEU A 38 -11.43 5.15 -29.29
C LEU A 38 -10.06 4.47 -29.45
N SER A 39 -9.24 4.99 -30.36
CA SER A 39 -7.82 4.65 -30.34
C SER A 39 -7.14 5.30 -29.14
N ARG A 40 -6.07 4.70 -28.61
CA ARG A 40 -5.25 5.31 -27.54
C ARG A 40 -4.78 6.73 -27.91
N ARG A 41 -4.43 6.94 -29.18
CA ARG A 41 -4.01 8.24 -29.71
C ARG A 41 -5.14 9.27 -29.62
N ALA A 42 -6.36 8.89 -30.01
CA ALA A 42 -7.53 9.75 -29.90
C ALA A 42 -7.87 10.07 -28.43
N TYR A 43 -7.77 9.08 -27.53
CA TYR A 43 -7.94 9.29 -26.09
C TYR A 43 -6.96 10.34 -25.54
N TYR A 44 -5.65 10.19 -25.76
CA TYR A 44 -4.68 11.16 -25.27
C TYR A 44 -4.84 12.55 -25.90
N TYR A 45 -5.13 12.61 -27.20
CA TYR A 45 -5.40 13.88 -27.88
C TYR A 45 -6.60 14.61 -27.26
N ARG A 46 -7.73 13.92 -27.09
CA ARG A 46 -8.95 14.48 -26.50
C ARG A 46 -8.74 14.89 -25.05
N LYS A 47 -8.11 14.03 -24.25
CA LYS A 47 -7.75 14.30 -22.86
C LYS A 47 -6.89 15.57 -22.73
N ASN A 48 -5.82 15.67 -23.52
CA ASN A 48 -4.91 16.80 -23.48
C ASN A 48 -5.59 18.09 -23.98
N LYS A 49 -6.39 17.98 -25.05
CA LYS A 49 -7.18 19.10 -25.60
C LYS A 49 -8.22 19.62 -24.60
N ALA A 50 -8.81 18.73 -23.80
CA ALA A 50 -9.74 19.08 -22.73
C ALA A 50 -9.05 19.53 -21.44
N GLY A 51 -7.72 19.62 -21.39
CA GLY A 51 -6.99 20.06 -20.19
C GLY A 51 -7.06 19.08 -19.03
N ILE A 52 -7.45 17.82 -19.26
CA ILE A 52 -7.55 16.77 -18.24
C ILE A 52 -6.12 16.29 -17.93
N THR A 53 -5.45 17.05 -17.07
CA THR A 53 -4.09 16.80 -16.58
C THR A 53 -4.11 16.07 -15.24
N LYS A 54 -2.94 15.61 -14.75
CA LYS A 54 -2.76 15.02 -13.40
C LYS A 54 -3.33 15.90 -12.27
N LYS A 55 -3.58 17.20 -12.48
CA LYS A 55 -4.24 18.07 -11.49
C LYS A 55 -5.69 17.68 -11.17
N HIS A 56 -6.33 16.83 -11.97
CA HIS A 56 -7.65 16.26 -11.65
C HIS A 56 -7.59 15.06 -10.69
N ILE A 57 -6.42 14.80 -10.07
CA ILE A 57 -6.35 13.91 -8.90
C ILE A 57 -7.22 14.53 -7.81
N ARG A 58 -8.23 13.79 -7.36
CA ARG A 58 -9.09 14.13 -6.21
C ARG A 58 -8.22 14.69 -5.07
N GLY A 59 -8.36 15.99 -4.79
CA GLY A 59 -7.69 16.64 -3.66
C GLY A 59 -8.06 15.94 -2.35
N TRP A 60 -7.18 16.04 -1.35
CA TRP A 60 -7.45 15.48 -0.03
C TRP A 60 -8.37 16.42 0.74
N SER A 61 -9.50 15.93 1.24
CA SER A 61 -10.36 16.71 2.13
C SER A 61 -9.84 16.68 3.56
N ASP A 62 -10.27 17.65 4.37
CA ASP A 62 -9.89 17.71 5.78
C ASP A 62 -10.40 16.49 6.56
N GLU A 63 -11.57 15.95 6.19
CA GLU A 63 -12.12 14.73 6.78
C GLU A 63 -11.26 13.50 6.44
N GLU A 64 -10.78 13.39 5.20
CA GLU A 64 -9.89 12.29 4.80
C GLU A 64 -8.55 12.38 5.56
N ILE A 65 -8.02 13.58 5.73
CA ILE A 65 -6.79 13.82 6.50
C ILE A 65 -7.00 13.49 7.98
N ALA A 66 -8.11 13.95 8.57
CA ALA A 66 -8.48 13.64 9.95
C ALA A 66 -8.68 12.14 10.18
N PHE A 67 -9.31 11.45 9.23
CA PHE A 67 -9.47 10.00 9.25
C PHE A 67 -8.12 9.29 9.25
N ILE A 68 -7.18 9.68 8.36
CA ILE A 68 -5.84 9.10 8.33
C ILE A 68 -5.13 9.31 9.67
N LYS A 69 -5.17 10.52 10.24
CA LYS A 69 -4.54 10.83 11.54
C LYS A 69 -5.12 10.00 12.68
N LYS A 70 -6.44 9.87 12.74
CA LYS A 70 -7.13 9.12 13.80
C LYS A 70 -6.86 7.61 13.73
N THR A 71 -6.72 7.08 12.52
CA THR A 71 -6.65 5.63 12.28
C THR A 71 -5.25 5.12 11.92
N CYS A 72 -4.22 5.97 11.92
CA CYS A 72 -2.87 5.57 11.50
C CYS A 72 -2.27 4.45 12.37
N ILE A 73 -2.65 4.41 13.65
CA ILE A 73 -2.20 3.42 14.63
C ILE A 73 -3.01 2.13 14.50
N THR A 74 -4.34 2.23 14.32
CA THR A 74 -5.26 1.08 14.35
C THR A 74 -5.36 0.38 13.00
N LEU A 75 -5.48 1.13 11.90
CA LEU A 75 -5.66 0.59 10.55
C LEU A 75 -4.34 0.52 9.77
N THR A 76 -4.24 -0.48 8.92
CA THR A 76 -3.19 -0.61 7.91
C THR A 76 -3.41 0.42 6.79
N ILE A 77 -2.39 0.62 5.95
CA ILE A 77 -2.50 1.51 4.78
C ILE A 77 -3.54 0.95 3.79
N GLN A 78 -3.63 -0.38 3.67
CA GLN A 78 -4.62 -1.05 2.81
C GLN A 78 -6.04 -0.78 3.30
N GLU A 79 -6.33 -1.01 4.58
CA GLU A 79 -7.67 -0.77 5.12
C GLU A 79 -8.07 0.70 5.02
N GLN A 80 -7.13 1.63 5.21
CA GLN A 80 -7.41 3.06 4.97
C GLN A 80 -7.68 3.37 3.51
N ALA A 81 -6.94 2.74 2.59
CA ALA A 81 -7.16 2.86 1.15
C ALA A 81 -8.57 2.41 0.77
N ASP A 82 -8.98 1.24 1.26
CA ASP A 82 -10.29 0.65 0.98
C ASP A 82 -11.42 1.55 1.52
N VAL A 83 -11.27 2.09 2.74
CA VAL A 83 -12.28 2.99 3.35
C VAL A 83 -12.36 4.33 2.62
N LEU A 84 -11.23 4.87 2.16
CA LEU A 84 -11.17 6.18 1.49
C LEU A 84 -11.51 6.10 -0.02
N GLY A 85 -11.57 4.90 -0.58
CA GLY A 85 -11.66 4.67 -2.03
C GLY A 85 -10.47 5.29 -2.76
N ARG A 86 -9.26 5.11 -2.21
CA ARG A 86 -8.01 5.66 -2.73
C ARG A 86 -6.96 4.57 -2.78
N THR A 87 -6.09 4.63 -3.79
CA THR A 87 -4.98 3.70 -3.90
C THR A 87 -4.06 3.70 -2.65
N VAL A 88 -3.55 2.53 -2.30
CA VAL A 88 -2.57 2.31 -1.21
C VAL A 88 -1.39 3.27 -1.30
N SER A 89 -0.85 3.49 -2.50
CA SER A 89 0.28 4.40 -2.74
C SER A 89 -0.07 5.85 -2.44
N ALA A 90 -1.28 6.30 -2.77
CA ALA A 90 -1.73 7.66 -2.46
C ALA A 90 -1.83 7.87 -0.93
N VAL A 91 -2.43 6.91 -0.22
CA VAL A 91 -2.58 6.95 1.24
C VAL A 91 -1.23 6.88 1.93
N LYS A 92 -0.32 6.01 1.46
CA LYS A 92 1.07 5.93 1.94
C LYS A 92 1.76 7.29 1.83
N ASN A 93 1.75 7.90 0.64
CA ASN A 93 2.39 9.19 0.42
C ASN A 93 1.78 10.29 1.30
N LYS A 94 0.45 10.34 1.40
CA LYS A 94 -0.21 11.34 2.26
C LYS A 94 0.12 11.13 3.74
N ARG A 95 0.17 9.90 4.24
CA ARG A 95 0.61 9.59 5.62
C ARG A 95 2.01 10.15 5.90
N PHE A 96 2.95 9.95 4.98
CA PHE A 96 4.30 10.51 5.11
C PHE A 96 4.28 12.04 5.11
N GLU A 97 3.54 12.66 4.19
CA GLU A 97 3.43 14.12 4.06
C GLU A 97 2.87 14.77 5.32
N ILE A 98 1.86 14.18 5.97
CA ILE A 98 1.23 14.74 7.18
C ILE A 98 1.86 14.24 8.49
N GLY A 99 2.96 13.47 8.41
CA GLY A 99 3.63 12.90 9.59
C GLY A 99 2.84 11.80 10.31
N ALA A 100 1.77 11.26 9.72
CA ALA A 100 0.96 10.16 10.26
C ALA A 100 1.59 8.78 9.92
N VAL A 101 2.89 8.66 10.13
CA VAL A 101 3.62 7.39 10.01
C VAL A 101 3.33 6.57 11.27
N ARG A 102 3.24 5.23 11.16
CA ARG A 102 3.17 4.37 12.36
C ARG A 102 4.43 4.62 13.17
N TYR A 103 4.28 5.36 14.26
CA TYR A 103 5.31 5.51 15.26
C TYR A 103 5.52 4.14 15.91
N HIS A 104 6.77 3.71 16.01
CA HIS A 104 7.18 2.58 16.82
C HIS A 104 7.43 3.09 18.24
N PRO A 105 6.45 3.00 19.17
CA PRO A 105 6.58 3.61 20.48
C PRO A 105 7.74 3.01 21.28
N LYS A 106 8.53 3.89 21.92
CA LYS A 106 9.65 3.51 22.79
C LYS A 106 9.27 2.50 23.88
N SER A 107 8.03 2.52 24.37
CA SER A 107 7.57 1.53 25.36
C SER A 107 7.64 0.10 24.84
N ARG A 108 7.25 -0.13 23.58
CA ARG A 108 7.29 -1.46 22.95
C ARG A 108 8.71 -1.89 22.63
N PHE A 109 9.63 -0.94 22.42
CA PHE A 109 11.05 -1.24 22.25
C PHE A 109 11.64 -1.90 23.51
N GLU A 110 11.36 -1.36 24.70
CA GLU A 110 11.89 -1.92 25.96
C GLU A 110 11.38 -3.35 26.19
N GLU A 111 10.12 -3.63 25.86
CA GLU A 111 9.55 -4.98 25.90
C GLU A 111 10.26 -5.92 24.93
N VAL A 112 10.47 -5.50 23.67
CA VAL A 112 11.20 -6.30 22.66
C VAL A 112 12.63 -6.58 23.11
N LYS A 113 13.33 -5.58 23.65
CA LYS A 113 14.70 -5.71 24.15
C LYS A 113 14.79 -6.71 25.30
N LYS A 114 13.86 -6.62 26.26
CA LYS A 114 13.78 -7.56 27.38
C LYS A 114 13.58 -9.00 26.89
N LEU A 115 12.59 -9.23 26.03
CA LEU A 115 12.30 -10.59 25.54
C LEU A 115 13.42 -11.15 24.64
N ALA A 116 14.06 -10.31 23.83
CA ALA A 116 15.23 -10.72 23.04
C ALA A 116 16.41 -11.12 23.94
N SER A 117 16.67 -10.38 25.02
CA SER A 117 17.73 -10.71 25.98
C SER A 117 17.49 -12.02 26.75
N VAL A 118 16.23 -12.42 26.92
CA VAL A 118 15.83 -13.72 27.50
C VAL A 118 16.06 -14.88 26.52
N GLY A 119 16.42 -14.58 25.26
CA GLY A 119 16.67 -15.59 24.23
C GLY A 119 15.43 -16.00 23.45
N MET A 120 14.36 -15.21 23.49
CA MET A 120 13.17 -15.50 22.67
C MET A 120 13.42 -15.21 21.19
N THR A 121 12.79 -16.00 20.33
CA THR A 121 12.78 -15.78 18.89
C THR A 121 11.85 -14.64 18.52
N LYS A 122 12.07 -14.00 17.35
CA LYS A 122 11.18 -12.92 16.87
C LYS A 122 9.70 -13.32 16.74
N ARG A 123 9.42 -14.62 16.51
CA ARG A 123 8.05 -15.16 16.44
C ARG A 123 7.41 -15.19 17.83
N GLU A 124 8.14 -15.62 18.84
CA GLU A 124 7.66 -15.64 20.23
C GLU A 124 7.46 -14.21 20.74
N ILE A 125 8.44 -13.33 20.52
CA ILE A 125 8.34 -11.91 20.88
C ILE A 125 7.10 -11.27 20.23
N SER A 126 6.87 -11.53 18.95
CA SER A 126 5.70 -11.05 18.20
C SER A 126 4.39 -11.53 18.83
N LYS A 127 4.29 -12.83 19.18
CA LYS A 127 3.11 -13.40 19.84
C LYS A 127 2.88 -12.83 21.24
N THR A 128 3.93 -12.67 22.04
CA THR A 128 3.83 -12.19 23.43
C THR A 128 3.41 -10.73 23.49
N ILE A 129 3.99 -9.87 22.66
CA ILE A 129 3.73 -8.41 22.67
C ILE A 129 2.46 -8.07 21.86
N GLY A 130 2.05 -8.94 20.93
CA GLY A 130 0.93 -8.71 20.03
C GLY A 130 1.26 -7.72 18.90
N ILE A 131 2.53 -7.66 18.47
CA ILE A 131 2.99 -6.84 17.35
C ILE A 131 3.38 -7.71 16.17
N SER A 132 3.38 -7.14 14.95
CA SER A 132 3.80 -7.88 13.76
C SER A 132 5.27 -8.28 13.84
N ILE A 133 5.63 -9.40 13.20
CA ILE A 133 7.02 -9.86 13.10
C ILE A 133 7.90 -8.76 12.49
N SER A 134 7.42 -8.06 11.47
CA SER A 134 8.14 -6.92 10.86
C SER A 134 8.35 -5.76 11.83
N GLY A 135 7.43 -5.55 12.78
CA GLY A 135 7.60 -4.56 13.83
C GLY A 135 8.69 -4.96 14.84
N VAL A 136 8.74 -6.24 15.23
CA VAL A 136 9.84 -6.79 16.04
C VAL A 136 11.18 -6.65 15.32
N ASP A 137 11.22 -7.04 14.04
CA ASP A 137 12.40 -6.97 13.17
C ASP A 137 12.93 -5.53 13.06
N TRP A 138 12.03 -4.56 12.92
CA TRP A 138 12.38 -3.13 12.91
C TRP A 138 13.08 -2.70 14.21
N TYR A 139 12.57 -3.08 15.38
CA TYR A 139 13.20 -2.74 16.66
C TYR A 139 14.57 -3.42 16.81
N LEU A 140 14.69 -4.70 16.46
CA LEU A 140 15.95 -5.42 16.57
C LEU A 140 17.03 -4.84 15.65
N TYR A 141 16.65 -4.52 14.40
CA TYR A 141 17.55 -3.92 13.41
C TYR A 141 17.99 -2.49 13.79
N HIS A 142 17.04 -1.60 14.10
CA HIS A 142 17.36 -0.19 14.33
C HIS A 142 18.13 0.07 15.62
N TYR A 143 17.99 -0.81 16.61
CA TYR A 143 18.68 -0.69 17.90
C TYR A 143 19.83 -1.70 18.06
N GLY A 144 20.13 -2.50 17.04
CA GLY A 144 21.25 -3.44 17.04
C GLY A 144 21.17 -4.49 18.16
N ILE A 145 19.97 -5.02 18.42
CA ILE A 145 19.75 -6.00 19.49
C ILE A 145 19.97 -7.40 18.94
N ASP A 146 20.87 -8.15 19.58
CA ASP A 146 21.04 -9.56 19.33
C ASP A 146 19.82 -10.36 19.83
N TYR A 147 19.42 -11.34 19.03
CA TYR A 147 18.27 -12.18 19.32
C TYR A 147 18.54 -13.60 18.82
N VAL A 148 17.80 -14.57 19.36
CA VAL A 148 17.88 -15.95 18.90
C VAL A 148 17.22 -16.05 17.53
N LYS A 149 18.06 -16.20 16.49
CA LYS A 149 17.61 -16.61 15.15
C LYS A 149 17.03 -18.01 15.33
N CYS A 150 15.79 -18.23 14.86
CA CYS A 150 15.01 -19.46 15.05
C CYS A 150 15.89 -20.70 15.25
N ASP A 151 15.58 -21.47 16.29
CA ASP A 151 16.06 -22.84 16.39
C ASP A 151 15.84 -23.51 15.02
N GLY A 152 16.79 -24.34 14.59
CA GLY A 152 16.76 -24.94 13.26
C GLY A 152 15.56 -25.86 12.96
N SER A 153 14.49 -25.85 13.78
CA SER A 153 13.25 -26.62 13.68
C SER A 153 12.29 -26.06 12.63
N HIS A 154 12.80 -25.83 11.42
CA HIS A 154 11.90 -25.93 10.29
C HIS A 154 11.48 -27.40 10.20
N VAL A 155 10.19 -27.71 10.39
CA VAL A 155 9.63 -29.07 10.29
C VAL A 155 10.11 -29.77 9.01
N TRP A 156 10.22 -29.04 7.90
CA TRP A 156 10.74 -29.59 6.63
C TRP A 156 12.23 -30.00 6.64
N ARG A 157 13.04 -29.51 7.59
CA ARG A 157 14.45 -29.91 7.77
C ARG A 157 14.59 -31.14 8.65
N ASP A 158 13.75 -31.29 9.67
CA ASP A 158 13.70 -32.52 10.47
C ASP A 158 13.12 -33.67 9.64
N ASP A 159 12.12 -33.39 8.79
CA ASP A 159 11.63 -34.34 7.78
C ASP A 159 12.71 -34.72 6.76
N MET A 160 13.62 -33.80 6.39
CA MET A 160 14.75 -34.16 5.51
C MET A 160 15.84 -34.98 6.21
N LYS A 161 16.05 -34.82 7.53
CA LYS A 161 16.96 -35.68 8.29
C LYS A 161 16.42 -37.11 8.43
N THR A 162 15.10 -37.28 8.54
CA THR A 162 14.44 -38.58 8.57
C THR A 162 14.31 -39.21 7.17
N LEU A 163 14.08 -38.42 6.11
CA LEU A 163 13.95 -38.92 4.74
C LEU A 163 15.28 -39.23 4.05
N PHE A 164 16.35 -38.49 4.37
CA PHE A 164 17.66 -38.64 3.72
C PHE A 164 18.76 -39.11 4.67
N GLY A 165 18.39 -39.78 5.78
CA GLY A 165 19.25 -40.58 6.65
C GLY A 165 20.70 -40.10 6.73
N GLY A 166 21.00 -39.24 7.71
CA GLY A 166 22.36 -38.77 7.91
C GLY A 166 23.38 -39.90 7.97
N ASN A 167 24.31 -39.92 7.02
CA ASN A 167 25.74 -39.74 7.28
C ASN A 167 26.52 -39.50 5.97
N ARG A 168 27.43 -38.52 6.01
CA ARG A 168 28.72 -38.70 5.34
C ARG A 168 29.58 -39.59 6.21
#